data_AF-A0A6P9A9Y9-F1
#
_entry.id   AF-A0A6P9A9Y9-F1
#
_cell.length_a   1.000
_cell.length_b   1.000
_cell.length_c   1.000
_cell.angle_alpha   90.00
_cell.angle_beta   90.00
_cell.angle_gamma   90.00
#
_symmetry.space_group_name_H-M   'P 1'
#
loop_
_entity.id
_entity.type
_entity.pdbx_description
1 polymer ?
#
loop_
_entity_poly.entity_id
_entity_poly.type
_entity_poly.pdbx_seq_one_letter_code
_entity_poly.pdbx_strand_id
1 'polypeptide(L)'
;MEGSNGVQVILDGIENNPSCPHGPTILFKRTIDGEEQKFYACAACRDRKDCNFFLKQGDEWTSQKQAHWDTRRKHILPSIDRRQLSERLEKIRKIQSKDRSYCHSCNLLLTSEERSSHADHDVTDKISDYQLSHPSEIMKPLESAKKEAQYLFAKRSTQAIVNMLRSAGIRSVLCIGAPRIHEFVRATHSSDMKSLLLDFDHRYHQFYGDKEFSWFNAFNCHWFLEDEGKTSTLEFMRQAGENELAIVTDPPFGGRAEPLVYTFQRLDVFHKELHPDRNGALSLMWIFPYFMEPMILDSNPSMSMLDYKVDYDNHPLFQQGHKGRKYGSPVRIFTNILPSKLPLPEEEGYRFCDFCEKWVSSENKHCFKCSSCTSKDGRTYVHCDRCARCVKPSWKHCKECKRCCLPDHKCGDFKPAGCFLCHKPGHKKNECPIRTNSEDADSANRQRVRKKIKVQSSSGEEGKTMGKHNFGKRKYQSNEKNIKKRKV
;
A
#
# COMPACT_ATOMS: atom_id res chain seq x y z
N MET A 1 -5.59 -36.78 4.55
CA MET A 1 -4.51 -35.78 4.66
C MET A 1 -4.89 -34.61 3.78
N GLU A 2 -5.48 -33.56 4.34
CA GLU A 2 -5.87 -32.36 3.59
C GLU A 2 -5.42 -31.16 4.42
N GLY A 3 -4.13 -30.84 4.29
CA GLY A 3 -3.52 -29.67 4.91
C GLY A 3 -3.83 -28.44 4.05
N SER A 4 -4.28 -27.37 4.69
CA SER A 4 -4.64 -26.10 4.05
C SER A 4 -3.51 -25.57 3.14
N ASN A 5 -3.76 -25.54 1.82
CA ASN A 5 -2.87 -24.94 0.83
C ASN A 5 -2.87 -23.40 0.94
N GLY A 6 -2.12 -22.85 1.90
CA GLY A 6 -1.88 -21.41 1.99
C GLY A 6 -0.85 -20.96 0.96
N VAL A 7 -1.10 -19.80 0.33
CA VAL A 7 -0.12 -19.14 -0.56
C VAL A 7 0.73 -18.18 0.27
N GLN A 8 2.03 -18.44 0.36
CA GLN A 8 3.03 -17.56 0.97
C GLN A 8 3.53 -16.53 -0.06
N VAL A 9 3.82 -15.31 0.42
CA VAL A 9 4.44 -14.25 -0.37
C VAL A 9 5.93 -14.17 -0.04
N ILE A 10 6.78 -13.99 -1.06
CA ILE A 10 8.22 -13.79 -0.94
C ILE A 10 8.53 -12.42 -1.57
N LEU A 11 9.05 -11.51 -0.76
CA LEU A 11 9.24 -10.09 -1.11
C LEU A 11 10.71 -9.69 -1.27
N ASP A 12 11.64 -10.62 -1.05
CA ASP A 12 13.08 -10.38 -1.19
C ASP A 12 13.44 -10.16 -2.67
N GLY A 13 14.13 -9.05 -2.94
CA GLY A 13 14.65 -8.74 -4.27
C GLY A 13 13.56 -8.47 -5.33
N ILE A 14 12.38 -7.96 -4.93
CA ILE A 14 11.27 -7.64 -5.84
C ILE A 14 11.73 -6.83 -7.07
N GLU A 15 12.64 -5.89 -6.89
CA GLU A 15 13.19 -5.05 -7.96
C GLU A 15 13.86 -5.85 -9.09
N ASN A 16 14.30 -7.08 -8.81
CA ASN A 16 14.94 -7.97 -9.78
C ASN A 16 13.95 -8.96 -10.43
N ASN A 17 12.68 -8.93 -10.02
CA ASN A 17 11.68 -9.86 -10.53
C ASN A 17 11.28 -9.51 -11.98
N PRO A 18 10.83 -10.52 -12.76
CA PRO A 18 10.19 -10.28 -14.05
C PRO A 18 9.07 -9.23 -13.91
N SER A 19 8.95 -8.36 -14.90
CA SER A 19 7.99 -7.25 -14.83
C SER A 19 6.78 -7.50 -15.70
N CYS A 20 5.62 -7.09 -15.18
CA CYS A 20 4.38 -6.98 -15.94
C CYS A 20 4.12 -5.49 -16.28
N PRO A 21 2.96 -5.14 -16.87
CA PRO A 21 2.58 -3.75 -17.11
C PRO A 21 2.48 -2.91 -15.82
N HIS A 22 2.30 -3.55 -14.66
CA HIS A 22 2.11 -2.88 -13.36
C HIS A 22 3.38 -2.85 -12.49
N GLY A 23 4.55 -2.97 -13.12
CA GLY A 23 5.86 -3.05 -12.47
C GLY A 23 6.34 -4.47 -12.17
N PRO A 24 7.38 -4.61 -11.32
CA PRO A 24 7.92 -5.89 -10.92
C PRO A 24 6.87 -6.80 -10.28
N THR A 25 6.92 -8.07 -10.62
CA THR A 25 5.99 -9.09 -10.09
C THR A 25 6.38 -9.53 -8.70
N ILE A 26 5.48 -10.22 -8.01
CA ILE A 26 5.73 -10.79 -6.69
C ILE A 26 5.93 -12.30 -6.84
N LEU A 27 6.90 -12.84 -6.11
CA LEU A 27 7.12 -14.28 -6.01
C LEU A 27 6.18 -14.88 -4.95
N PHE A 28 5.38 -15.84 -5.36
CA PHE A 28 4.49 -16.59 -4.51
C PHE A 28 4.99 -18.02 -4.36
N LYS A 29 4.74 -18.62 -3.21
CA LYS A 29 4.99 -20.03 -2.91
C LYS A 29 3.69 -20.68 -2.46
N ARG A 30 3.37 -21.83 -3.02
CA ARG A 30 2.24 -22.68 -2.59
C ARG A 30 2.68 -24.13 -2.56
N THR A 31 2.02 -24.93 -1.74
CA THR A 31 2.18 -26.39 -1.76
C THR A 31 1.01 -26.99 -2.53
N ILE A 32 1.28 -27.87 -3.49
CA ILE A 32 0.27 -28.67 -4.20
C ILE A 32 0.74 -30.12 -4.12
N ASP A 33 -0.10 -31.00 -3.59
CA ASP A 33 0.18 -32.44 -3.47
C ASP A 33 1.51 -32.77 -2.76
N GLY A 34 1.89 -31.96 -1.78
CA GLY A 34 3.15 -32.09 -1.04
C GLY A 34 4.36 -31.45 -1.72
N GLU A 35 4.24 -31.00 -2.97
CA GLU A 35 5.30 -30.33 -3.70
C GLU A 35 5.23 -28.80 -3.58
N GLU A 36 6.38 -28.18 -3.37
CA GLU A 36 6.49 -26.73 -3.33
C GLU A 36 6.56 -26.14 -4.74
N GLN A 37 5.58 -25.33 -5.10
CA GLN A 37 5.57 -24.56 -6.33
C GLN A 37 5.78 -23.08 -6.04
N LYS A 38 6.80 -22.50 -6.68
CA LYS A 38 7.08 -21.06 -6.65
C LYS A 38 6.78 -20.45 -8.02
N PHE A 39 6.15 -19.29 -8.04
CA PHE A 39 5.76 -18.60 -9.28
C PHE A 39 5.65 -17.09 -9.10
N TYR A 40 5.96 -16.34 -10.14
CA TYR A 40 5.79 -14.90 -10.23
C TYR A 40 4.39 -14.55 -10.75
N ALA A 41 3.73 -13.59 -10.12
CA ALA A 41 2.44 -13.07 -10.55
C ALA A 41 2.31 -11.56 -10.31
N CYS A 42 1.31 -10.94 -10.95
CA CYS A 42 1.07 -9.50 -10.87
C CYS A 42 0.87 -9.02 -9.42
N ALA A 43 1.49 -7.89 -9.07
CA ALA A 43 1.36 -7.28 -7.75
C ALA A 43 0.02 -6.54 -7.55
N ALA A 44 -0.49 -5.88 -8.61
CA ALA A 44 -1.69 -5.04 -8.54
C ALA A 44 -2.99 -5.80 -8.86
N CYS A 45 -2.94 -6.73 -9.83
CA CYS A 45 -4.13 -7.43 -10.31
C CYS A 45 -4.27 -8.80 -9.65
N ARG A 46 -5.39 -9.01 -8.96
CA ARG A 46 -5.74 -10.29 -8.34
C ARG A 46 -6.32 -11.28 -9.33
N ASP A 47 -7.11 -10.78 -10.26
CA ASP A 47 -7.72 -11.59 -11.30
C ASP A 47 -6.76 -11.72 -12.48
N ARG A 48 -6.52 -12.95 -12.92
CA ARG A 48 -5.70 -13.21 -14.11
C ARG A 48 -6.35 -12.65 -15.37
N LYS A 49 -7.65 -12.32 -15.35
CA LYS A 49 -8.31 -11.61 -16.44
C LYS A 49 -7.79 -10.18 -16.61
N ASP A 50 -7.46 -9.50 -15.51
CA ASP A 50 -6.96 -8.11 -15.53
C ASP A 50 -5.46 -8.07 -15.86
N CYS A 51 -4.68 -9.00 -15.32
CA CYS A 51 -3.30 -9.23 -15.73
C CYS A 51 -2.97 -10.72 -15.62
N ASN A 52 -2.75 -11.36 -16.77
CA ASN A 52 -2.52 -12.80 -16.83
C ASN A 52 -1.05 -13.21 -16.61
N PHE A 53 -0.20 -12.31 -16.10
CA PHE A 53 1.22 -12.60 -15.88
C PHE A 53 1.39 -13.78 -14.94
N PHE A 54 2.13 -14.79 -15.41
CA PHE A 54 2.48 -15.97 -14.65
C PHE A 54 3.79 -16.56 -15.19
N LEU A 55 4.74 -16.83 -14.29
CA LEU A 55 6.01 -17.50 -14.62
C LEU A 55 6.41 -18.41 -13.46
N LYS A 56 6.68 -19.70 -13.67
CA LYS A 56 7.17 -20.54 -12.58
C LYS A 56 8.62 -20.19 -12.28
N GLN A 57 9.03 -20.30 -11.01
CA GLN A 57 10.43 -20.13 -10.67
C GLN A 57 11.26 -21.25 -11.32
N GLY A 58 12.31 -20.87 -12.05
CA GLY A 58 13.13 -21.80 -12.83
C GLY A 58 12.78 -21.84 -14.32
N ASP A 59 11.59 -21.37 -14.72
CA ASP A 59 11.28 -21.16 -16.14
C ASP A 59 12.13 -20.01 -16.70
N GLU A 60 12.58 -20.15 -17.94
CA GLU A 60 13.39 -19.10 -18.58
C GLU A 60 12.61 -17.80 -18.77
N TRP A 61 13.22 -16.70 -18.33
CA TRP A 61 12.81 -15.33 -18.66
C TRP A 61 13.61 -14.85 -19.87
N THR A 62 13.18 -15.26 -21.06
CA THR A 62 13.87 -14.96 -22.32
C THR A 62 13.61 -13.53 -22.78
N SER A 63 14.51 -12.98 -23.62
CA SER A 63 14.33 -11.66 -24.24
C SER A 63 13.03 -11.55 -25.06
N GLN A 64 12.54 -12.67 -25.62
CA GLN A 64 11.26 -12.72 -26.34
C GLN A 64 10.07 -12.51 -25.41
N LYS A 65 10.07 -13.15 -24.23
CA LYS A 65 9.04 -12.94 -23.20
C LYS A 65 9.06 -11.50 -22.70
N GLN A 66 10.25 -10.96 -22.46
CA GLN A 66 10.42 -9.56 -22.07
C GLN A 66 9.83 -8.61 -23.11
N ALA A 67 10.19 -8.77 -24.39
CA ALA A 67 9.66 -7.94 -25.48
C ALA A 67 8.12 -8.04 -25.63
N HIS A 68 7.54 -9.22 -25.43
CA HIS A 68 6.09 -9.41 -25.42
C HIS A 68 5.42 -8.58 -24.30
N TRP A 69 5.96 -8.64 -23.08
CA TRP A 69 5.42 -7.90 -21.94
C TRP A 69 5.67 -6.39 -22.04
N ASP A 70 6.78 -5.96 -22.62
CA ASP A 70 7.05 -4.54 -22.89
C ASP A 70 6.09 -3.97 -23.94
N THR A 71 5.77 -4.74 -24.98
CA THR A 71 4.75 -4.36 -25.97
C THR A 71 3.38 -4.26 -25.31
N ARG A 72 3.02 -5.24 -24.49
CA ARG A 72 1.76 -5.23 -23.74
C ARG A 72 1.68 -4.06 -22.76
N ARG A 73 2.80 -3.68 -22.12
CA ARG A 73 2.87 -2.49 -21.25
C ARG A 73 2.49 -1.23 -22.02
N LYS A 74 3.04 -1.03 -23.22
CA LYS A 74 2.73 0.13 -24.09
C LYS A 74 1.26 0.18 -24.53
N HIS A 75 0.56 -0.95 -24.56
CA HIS A 75 -0.87 -0.99 -24.93
C HIS A 75 -1.80 -0.82 -23.73
N ILE A 76 -1.39 -1.25 -22.54
CA ILE A 76 -2.21 -1.19 -21.33
C ILE A 76 -2.05 0.13 -20.60
N LEU A 77 -0.82 0.65 -20.55
CA LEU A 77 -0.53 1.89 -19.85
C LEU A 77 -0.79 3.09 -20.77
N PRO A 78 -1.50 4.13 -20.28
CA PRO A 78 -1.59 5.39 -21.01
C PRO A 78 -0.21 6.03 -21.18
N SER A 79 -0.03 6.72 -22.31
CA SER A 79 1.09 7.64 -22.48
C SER A 79 0.77 8.93 -21.74
N ILE A 80 1.59 9.28 -20.75
CA ILE A 80 1.41 10.50 -19.94
C ILE A 80 2.43 11.54 -20.39
N ASP A 81 1.95 12.66 -20.94
CA ASP A 81 2.73 13.87 -21.15
C ASP A 81 2.39 14.90 -20.06
N ARG A 82 3.22 14.96 -19.01
CA ARG A 82 3.02 15.84 -17.85
C ARG A 82 3.01 17.32 -18.25
N ARG A 83 3.81 17.71 -19.24
CA ARG A 83 3.85 19.10 -19.72
C ARG A 83 2.54 19.48 -20.39
N GLN A 84 2.04 18.62 -21.28
CA GLN A 84 0.75 18.84 -21.94
C GLN A 84 -0.40 18.90 -20.93
N LEU A 85 -0.41 18.01 -19.93
CA LEU A 85 -1.44 18.00 -18.88
C LEU A 85 -1.38 19.26 -18.01
N SER A 86 -0.18 19.72 -17.65
CA SER A 86 0.03 20.96 -16.90
C SER A 86 -0.42 22.19 -17.69
N GLU A 87 0.02 22.33 -18.95
CA GLU A 87 -0.42 23.41 -19.85
C GLU A 87 -1.94 23.41 -20.04
N ARG A 88 -2.56 22.22 -20.10
CA ARG A 88 -4.00 22.05 -20.19
C ARG A 88 -4.71 22.50 -18.92
N LEU A 89 -4.26 22.08 -17.75
CA LEU A 89 -4.83 22.51 -16.47
C LEU A 89 -4.78 24.03 -16.31
N GLU A 90 -3.66 24.66 -16.69
CA GLU A 90 -3.52 26.12 -16.66
C GLU A 90 -4.47 26.84 -17.63
N LYS A 91 -4.73 26.27 -18.82
CA LYS A 91 -5.78 26.78 -19.72
C LYS A 91 -7.17 26.66 -19.09
N ILE A 92 -7.47 25.51 -18.49
CA ILE A 92 -8.76 25.24 -17.83
C ILE A 92 -9.00 26.19 -16.64
N ARG A 93 -7.97 26.49 -15.84
CA ARG A 93 -8.08 27.44 -14.72
C ARG A 93 -8.43 28.86 -15.18
N LYS A 94 -8.00 29.26 -16.38
CA LYS A 94 -8.23 30.62 -16.93
C LYS A 94 -9.62 30.83 -17.52
N ILE A 95 -10.32 29.77 -17.89
CA ILE A 95 -11.69 29.87 -18.42
C ILE A 95 -12.72 29.87 -17.27
N GLN A 96 -13.92 30.41 -17.52
CA GLN A 96 -14.98 30.48 -16.51
C GLN A 96 -15.52 29.09 -16.18
N SER A 97 -15.97 28.88 -14.93
CA SER A 97 -16.50 27.58 -14.49
C SER A 97 -17.57 27.01 -15.42
N LYS A 98 -18.47 27.86 -15.96
CA LYS A 98 -19.54 27.47 -16.88
C LYS A 98 -19.07 26.82 -18.19
N ASP A 99 -17.81 27.07 -18.54
CA ASP A 99 -17.13 26.71 -19.79
C ASP A 99 -16.18 25.52 -19.60
N ARG A 100 -16.07 24.99 -18.38
CA ARG A 100 -15.21 23.84 -18.04
C ARG A 100 -16.00 22.56 -18.02
N SER A 101 -15.43 21.51 -18.59
CA SER A 101 -16.06 20.19 -18.60
C SER A 101 -15.05 19.07 -18.33
N TYR A 102 -15.51 17.91 -17.89
CA TYR A 102 -14.71 16.70 -17.71
C TYR A 102 -15.42 15.54 -18.38
N CYS A 103 -14.75 14.92 -19.35
CA CYS A 103 -15.27 13.76 -20.06
C CYS A 103 -14.85 12.48 -19.34
N HIS A 104 -15.80 11.77 -18.76
CA HIS A 104 -15.59 10.47 -18.08
C HIS A 104 -15.23 9.36 -19.06
N SER A 105 -15.74 9.41 -20.30
CA SER A 105 -15.40 8.44 -21.34
C SER A 105 -13.93 8.51 -21.75
N CYS A 106 -13.35 9.72 -21.72
CA CYS A 106 -11.95 9.97 -22.11
C CYS A 106 -11.02 10.18 -20.91
N ASN A 107 -11.57 10.32 -19.71
CA ASN A 107 -10.88 10.73 -18.49
C ASN A 107 -10.08 12.03 -18.64
N LEU A 108 -10.69 13.05 -19.28
CA LEU A 108 -10.00 14.27 -19.72
C LEU A 108 -10.78 15.54 -19.38
N LEU A 109 -10.10 16.53 -18.78
CA LEU A 109 -10.57 17.91 -18.69
C LEU A 109 -10.67 18.54 -20.08
N LEU A 110 -11.78 19.19 -20.40
CA LEU A 110 -12.06 19.79 -21.71
C LEU A 110 -12.23 21.30 -21.62
N THR A 111 -11.74 22.01 -22.62
CA THR A 111 -12.12 23.41 -22.87
C THR A 111 -13.47 23.48 -23.59
N SER A 112 -14.08 24.67 -23.68
CA SER A 112 -15.34 24.87 -24.40
C SER A 112 -15.26 24.46 -25.88
N GLU A 113 -14.11 24.69 -26.53
CA GLU A 113 -13.93 24.37 -27.94
C GLU A 113 -13.97 22.85 -28.18
N GLU A 114 -13.37 22.09 -27.25
CA GLU A 114 -13.27 20.63 -27.33
C GLU A 114 -14.57 19.92 -26.91
N ARG A 115 -15.42 20.59 -26.14
CA ARG A 115 -16.68 20.01 -25.62
C ARG A 115 -17.58 19.46 -26.73
N SER A 116 -17.58 20.12 -27.90
CA SER A 116 -18.36 19.73 -29.07
C SER A 116 -17.96 18.35 -29.63
N SER A 117 -16.67 18.02 -29.64
CA SER A 117 -16.16 16.72 -30.08
C SER A 117 -16.44 15.58 -29.08
N HIS A 118 -16.99 15.93 -27.91
CA HIS A 118 -17.39 14.99 -26.85
C HIS A 118 -18.91 15.03 -26.61
N ALA A 119 -19.71 15.41 -27.62
CA ALA A 119 -21.17 15.51 -27.50
C ALA A 119 -21.83 14.18 -27.08
N ASP A 120 -21.38 13.06 -27.65
CA ASP A 120 -21.90 11.72 -27.39
C ASP A 120 -21.21 10.99 -26.23
N HIS A 121 -20.34 11.69 -25.49
CA HIS A 121 -19.63 11.12 -24.34
C HIS A 121 -20.34 11.44 -23.03
N ASP A 122 -20.00 10.69 -21.99
CA ASP A 122 -20.41 10.95 -20.61
C ASP A 122 -19.56 12.10 -20.05
N VAL A 123 -20.17 13.28 -19.89
CA VAL A 123 -19.47 14.52 -19.52
C VAL A 123 -20.14 15.18 -18.32
N THR A 124 -19.32 15.72 -17.41
CA THR A 124 -19.75 16.66 -16.37
C THR A 124 -19.32 18.06 -16.78
N ASP A 125 -20.31 18.93 -16.99
CA ASP A 125 -20.12 20.34 -17.33
C ASP A 125 -20.09 21.22 -16.07
N LYS A 126 -19.68 22.48 -16.23
CA LYS A 126 -19.70 23.54 -15.21
C LYS A 126 -18.81 23.25 -14.00
N ILE A 127 -17.59 22.80 -14.25
CA ILE A 127 -16.63 22.46 -13.18
C ILE A 127 -16.17 23.72 -12.45
N SER A 128 -16.34 23.74 -11.13
CA SER A 128 -15.91 24.84 -10.26
C SER A 128 -14.40 24.80 -9.94
N ASP A 129 -13.84 25.92 -9.47
CA ASP A 129 -12.47 25.94 -8.92
C ASP A 129 -12.32 25.00 -7.73
N TYR A 130 -13.35 24.92 -6.89
CA TYR A 130 -13.41 23.95 -5.79
C TYR A 130 -13.23 22.52 -6.31
N GLN A 131 -14.00 22.11 -7.32
CA GLN A 131 -13.90 20.77 -7.90
C GLN A 131 -12.54 20.50 -8.56
N LEU A 132 -11.91 21.49 -9.21
CA LEU A 132 -10.55 21.33 -9.75
C LEU A 132 -9.50 21.03 -8.66
N SER A 133 -9.73 21.50 -7.43
CA SER A 133 -8.90 21.19 -6.27
C SER A 133 -9.33 19.92 -5.51
N HIS A 134 -10.52 19.39 -5.82
CA HIS A 134 -11.11 18.18 -5.24
C HIS A 134 -11.47 17.16 -6.35
N PRO A 135 -10.50 16.68 -7.15
CA PRO A 135 -10.77 15.80 -8.29
C PRO A 135 -11.49 14.49 -7.93
N SER A 136 -11.41 14.01 -6.68
CA SER A 136 -12.22 12.88 -6.20
C SER A 136 -13.73 13.13 -6.20
N GLU A 137 -14.16 14.39 -6.28
CA GLU A 137 -15.57 14.79 -6.45
C GLU A 137 -15.97 14.94 -7.94
N ILE A 138 -14.99 14.99 -8.85
CA ILE A 138 -15.23 15.00 -10.30
C ILE A 138 -15.20 13.55 -10.81
N MET A 139 -14.09 12.85 -10.58
CA MET A 139 -13.83 11.57 -11.20
C MET A 139 -14.73 10.48 -10.61
N LYS A 140 -15.36 9.70 -11.49
CA LYS A 140 -16.11 8.51 -11.05
C LYS A 140 -15.13 7.49 -10.43
N PRO A 141 -15.44 6.91 -9.26
CA PRO A 141 -14.62 5.88 -8.64
C PRO A 141 -14.43 4.69 -9.57
N LEU A 142 -13.23 4.12 -9.60
CA LEU A 142 -12.97 2.88 -10.33
C LEU A 142 -13.49 1.69 -9.51
N GLU A 143 -14.72 1.26 -9.74
CA GLU A 143 -15.41 0.26 -8.90
C GLU A 143 -14.96 -1.21 -9.10
N SER A 144 -13.76 -1.48 -9.62
CA SER A 144 -13.25 -2.85 -9.68
C SER A 144 -12.72 -3.27 -8.31
N ALA A 145 -13.56 -3.97 -7.52
CA ALA A 145 -13.19 -4.56 -6.22
C ALA A 145 -11.91 -5.43 -6.26
N LYS A 146 -11.48 -5.86 -7.45
CA LYS A 146 -10.34 -6.75 -7.68
C LYS A 146 -9.06 -6.02 -8.13
N LYS A 147 -9.13 -4.73 -8.45
CA LYS A 147 -8.01 -3.94 -8.97
C LYS A 147 -7.89 -2.57 -8.29
N GLU A 148 -8.94 -1.76 -8.34
CA GLU A 148 -8.89 -0.31 -8.07
C GLU A 148 -9.89 0.13 -6.98
N ALA A 149 -10.34 -0.77 -6.08
CA ALA A 149 -11.44 -0.51 -5.15
C ALA A 149 -11.27 0.82 -4.38
N GLN A 150 -11.81 1.90 -4.93
CA GLN A 150 -11.56 3.26 -4.47
C GLN A 150 -12.69 3.66 -3.53
N TYR A 151 -12.42 3.56 -2.24
CA TYR A 151 -13.33 4.07 -1.23
C TYR A 151 -12.93 5.51 -0.90
N LEU A 152 -13.91 6.41 -0.94
CA LEU A 152 -13.69 7.82 -0.74
C LEU A 152 -14.14 8.22 0.66
N PHE A 153 -13.20 8.66 1.49
CA PHE A 153 -13.45 9.09 2.87
C PHE A 153 -14.54 10.14 2.97
N ALA A 154 -15.48 9.97 3.91
CA ALA A 154 -16.42 11.02 4.25
C ALA A 154 -15.67 12.26 4.78
N LYS A 155 -16.21 13.46 4.51
CA LYS A 155 -15.58 14.74 4.89
C LYS A 155 -15.15 14.79 6.36
N ARG A 156 -15.99 14.30 7.28
CA ARG A 156 -15.67 14.23 8.72
C ARG A 156 -14.48 13.32 9.03
N SER A 157 -14.39 12.16 8.39
CA SER A 157 -13.27 11.22 8.55
C SER A 157 -11.97 11.86 8.08
N THR A 158 -12.02 12.53 6.92
CA THR A 158 -10.89 13.28 6.36
C THR A 158 -10.40 14.35 7.33
N GLN A 159 -11.30 15.17 7.86
CA GLN A 159 -10.99 16.20 8.84
C GLN A 159 -10.38 15.61 10.12
N ALA A 160 -10.97 14.55 10.67
CA ALA A 160 -10.49 13.92 11.89
C ALA A 160 -9.08 13.35 11.72
N ILE A 161 -8.80 12.66 10.60
CA ILE A 161 -7.47 12.13 10.28
C ILE A 161 -6.43 13.24 10.19
N VAL A 162 -6.74 14.33 9.48
CA VAL A 162 -5.79 15.45 9.34
C VAL A 162 -5.58 16.17 10.67
N ASN A 163 -6.62 16.36 11.48
CA ASN A 163 -6.49 16.92 12.83
C ASN A 163 -5.60 16.05 13.72
N MET A 164 -5.80 14.73 13.72
CA MET A 164 -4.96 13.78 14.44
C MET A 164 -3.48 13.92 14.06
N LEU A 165 -3.18 13.99 12.76
CA LEU A 165 -1.81 14.18 12.26
C LEU A 165 -1.20 15.51 12.74
N ARG A 166 -1.96 16.61 12.64
CA ARG A 166 -1.52 17.94 13.10
C ARG A 166 -1.23 17.95 14.60
N SER A 167 -2.10 17.36 15.41
CA SER A 167 -1.90 17.21 16.87
C SER A 167 -0.67 16.38 17.21
N ALA A 168 -0.33 15.40 16.37
CA ALA A 168 0.91 14.62 16.52
C ALA A 168 2.18 15.35 16.05
N GLY A 169 2.06 16.59 15.56
CA GLY A 169 3.19 17.40 15.06
C GLY A 169 3.57 17.13 13.61
N ILE A 170 2.75 16.40 12.85
CA ILE A 170 3.01 16.09 11.44
C ILE A 170 2.74 17.33 10.59
N ARG A 171 3.69 17.65 9.70
CA ARG A 171 3.64 18.78 8.75
C ARG A 171 3.73 18.35 7.30
N SER A 172 4.16 17.12 7.04
CA SER A 172 4.22 16.55 5.70
C SER A 172 3.46 15.23 5.66
N VAL A 173 2.56 15.07 4.70
CA VAL A 173 1.73 13.86 4.56
C VAL A 173 1.96 13.22 3.20
N LEU A 174 2.55 12.02 3.21
CA LEU A 174 2.66 11.17 2.03
C LEU A 174 1.40 10.31 1.93
N CYS A 175 0.48 10.70 1.07
CA CYS A 175 -0.79 10.01 0.85
C CYS A 175 -0.59 8.87 -0.14
N ILE A 176 -0.83 7.61 0.26
CA ILE A 176 -0.74 6.43 -0.63
C ILE A 176 -2.15 5.87 -0.84
N GLY A 177 -2.74 6.11 -2.01
CA GLY A 177 -4.12 5.73 -2.30
C GLY A 177 -5.15 6.49 -1.46
N ALA A 178 -4.83 7.71 -1.01
CA ALA A 178 -5.66 8.51 -0.12
C ALA A 178 -5.95 9.91 -0.70
N PRO A 179 -6.61 10.02 -1.87
CA PRO A 179 -6.75 11.28 -2.59
C PRO A 179 -7.50 12.34 -1.78
N ARG A 180 -8.56 11.98 -1.04
CA ARG A 180 -9.31 12.95 -0.22
C ARG A 180 -8.52 13.57 0.92
N ILE A 181 -7.55 12.84 1.48
CA ILE A 181 -6.63 13.41 2.49
C ILE A 181 -5.72 14.45 1.82
N HIS A 182 -5.18 14.12 0.65
CA HIS A 182 -4.34 15.02 -0.13
C HIS A 182 -5.08 16.32 -0.52
N GLU A 183 -6.28 16.18 -1.08
CA GLU A 183 -7.17 17.28 -1.45
C GLU A 183 -7.45 18.20 -0.26
N PHE A 184 -7.87 17.61 0.86
CA PHE A 184 -8.21 18.35 2.06
C PHE A 184 -7.01 19.10 2.65
N VAL A 185 -5.85 18.47 2.75
CA VAL A 185 -4.61 19.13 3.23
C VAL A 185 -4.27 20.33 2.35
N ARG A 186 -4.32 20.18 1.02
CA ARG A 186 -4.02 21.29 0.09
C ARG A 186 -5.04 22.42 0.16
N ALA A 187 -6.33 22.08 0.27
CA ALA A 187 -7.40 23.06 0.28
C ALA A 187 -7.49 23.85 1.60
N THR A 188 -7.16 23.23 2.73
CA THR A 188 -7.45 23.81 4.07
C THR A 188 -6.21 24.08 4.93
N HIS A 189 -5.09 23.41 4.64
CA HIS A 189 -3.88 23.44 5.47
C HIS A 189 -2.61 23.68 4.65
N SER A 190 -2.71 24.25 3.43
CA SER A 190 -1.55 24.53 2.58
C SER A 190 -0.55 25.53 3.18
N SER A 191 -0.95 26.31 4.18
CA SER A 191 -0.06 27.22 4.91
C SER A 191 0.85 26.52 5.93
N ASP A 192 0.42 25.40 6.50
CA ASP A 192 1.11 24.73 7.62
C ASP A 192 1.38 23.24 7.39
N MET A 193 0.88 22.67 6.29
CA MET A 193 1.09 21.28 5.90
C MET A 193 1.37 21.14 4.40
N LYS A 194 2.19 20.15 4.06
CA LYS A 194 2.46 19.72 2.69
C LYS A 194 1.89 18.32 2.46
N SER A 195 1.48 18.03 1.23
CA SER A 195 1.05 16.68 0.85
C SER A 195 1.54 16.30 -0.54
N LEU A 196 1.94 15.04 -0.68
CA LEU A 196 2.23 14.36 -1.94
C LEU A 196 1.33 13.14 -2.06
N LEU A 197 0.63 12.99 -3.18
CA LEU A 197 -0.21 11.84 -3.49
C LEU A 197 0.54 10.82 -4.34
N LEU A 198 0.70 9.61 -3.83
CA LEU A 198 1.10 8.41 -4.55
C LEU A 198 -0.17 7.58 -4.81
N ASP A 199 -0.59 7.45 -6.05
CA ASP A 199 -1.79 6.68 -6.39
C ASP A 199 -1.57 5.84 -7.64
N PHE A 200 -2.31 4.74 -7.75
CA PHE A 200 -2.33 3.89 -8.93
C PHE A 200 -3.20 4.50 -10.04
N ASP A 201 -4.15 5.37 -9.68
CA ASP A 201 -5.02 6.06 -10.61
C ASP A 201 -4.29 7.23 -11.30
N HIS A 202 -3.74 6.97 -12.48
CA HIS A 202 -3.03 7.96 -13.29
C HIS A 202 -3.88 9.18 -13.68
N ARG A 203 -5.22 9.12 -13.57
CA ARG A 203 -6.11 10.23 -13.95
C ARG A 203 -5.85 11.49 -13.13
N TYR A 204 -5.27 11.37 -11.94
CA TYR A 204 -4.86 12.51 -11.11
C TYR A 204 -3.74 13.36 -11.72
N HIS A 205 -2.98 12.85 -12.71
CA HIS A 205 -1.94 13.63 -13.42
C HIS A 205 -2.47 14.92 -14.05
N GLN A 206 -3.75 14.99 -14.42
CA GLN A 206 -4.31 16.18 -15.06
C GLN A 206 -4.72 17.28 -14.06
N PHE A 207 -4.69 16.99 -12.76
CA PHE A 207 -5.10 17.93 -11.70
C PHE A 207 -3.93 18.43 -10.85
N TYR A 208 -2.79 17.73 -10.89
CA TYR A 208 -1.67 17.92 -9.99
C TYR A 208 -0.33 17.95 -10.73
N GLY A 209 0.57 18.81 -10.25
CA GLY A 209 1.95 18.87 -10.76
C GLY A 209 2.85 17.76 -10.21
N ASP A 210 4.09 17.74 -10.69
CA ASP A 210 5.08 16.68 -10.37
C ASP A 210 5.43 16.59 -8.88
N LYS A 211 5.32 17.71 -8.17
CA LYS A 211 5.57 17.80 -6.72
C LYS A 211 4.35 17.43 -5.86
N GLU A 212 3.21 17.18 -6.50
CA GLU A 212 1.92 16.97 -5.84
C GLU A 212 1.37 15.56 -6.08
N PHE A 213 1.74 14.95 -7.22
CA PHE A 213 1.30 13.61 -7.58
C PHE A 213 2.41 12.76 -8.19
N SER A 214 2.39 11.45 -7.91
CA SER A 214 3.20 10.46 -8.60
C SER A 214 2.43 9.17 -8.81
N TRP A 215 2.42 8.70 -10.05
CA TRP A 215 1.80 7.42 -10.42
C TRP A 215 2.62 6.25 -9.86
N PHE A 216 2.01 5.51 -8.94
CA PHE A 216 2.70 4.59 -8.04
C PHE A 216 1.88 3.32 -7.77
N ASN A 217 2.56 2.18 -7.70
CA ASN A 217 1.99 0.92 -7.26
C ASN A 217 2.47 0.55 -5.86
N ALA A 218 1.56 0.64 -4.89
CA ALA A 218 1.84 0.36 -3.49
C ALA A 218 2.09 -1.12 -3.17
N PHE A 219 1.75 -2.06 -4.04
CA PHE A 219 1.96 -3.49 -3.79
C PHE A 219 3.37 -3.97 -4.15
N ASN A 220 4.16 -3.20 -4.89
CA ASN A 220 5.53 -3.55 -5.24
C ASN A 220 6.51 -2.37 -5.15
N CYS A 221 6.07 -1.25 -4.54
CA CYS A 221 6.86 -0.03 -4.39
C CYS A 221 7.42 0.50 -5.74
N HIS A 222 6.60 0.49 -6.80
CA HIS A 222 7.01 0.86 -8.15
C HIS A 222 6.44 2.21 -8.59
N TRP A 223 7.30 3.08 -9.13
CA TRP A 223 6.90 4.31 -9.81
C TRP A 223 6.84 4.06 -11.32
N PHE A 224 5.72 4.39 -11.96
CA PHE A 224 5.52 4.13 -13.39
C PHE A 224 6.33 5.07 -14.30
N LEU A 225 6.68 6.25 -13.78
CA LEU A 225 7.56 7.24 -14.43
C LEU A 225 8.87 7.30 -13.64
N GLU A 226 9.53 6.14 -13.58
CA GLU A 226 10.59 5.71 -12.65
C GLU A 226 11.43 6.86 -12.06
N ASP A 227 12.26 7.50 -12.87
CA ASP A 227 13.23 8.50 -12.41
C ASP A 227 12.54 9.74 -11.81
N GLU A 228 11.49 10.24 -12.43
CA GLU A 228 10.82 11.48 -12.02
C GLU A 228 9.96 11.28 -10.77
N GLY A 229 9.18 10.21 -10.74
CA GLY A 229 8.25 9.93 -9.64
C GLY A 229 8.98 9.60 -8.34
N LYS A 230 10.02 8.76 -8.42
CA LYS A 230 10.83 8.42 -7.26
C LYS A 230 11.62 9.63 -6.77
N THR A 231 12.24 10.40 -7.66
CA THR A 231 12.98 11.61 -7.30
C THR A 231 12.07 12.63 -6.60
N SER A 232 10.87 12.88 -7.12
CA SER A 232 9.91 13.79 -6.51
C SER A 232 9.48 13.33 -5.11
N THR A 233 9.33 12.02 -4.92
CA THR A 233 9.02 11.43 -3.60
C THR A 233 10.17 11.61 -2.60
N LEU A 234 11.41 11.36 -3.03
CA LEU A 234 12.59 11.52 -2.18
C LEU A 234 12.84 13.00 -1.83
N GLU A 235 12.59 13.92 -2.78
CA GLU A 235 12.68 15.36 -2.52
C GLU A 235 11.61 15.82 -1.52
N PHE A 236 10.37 15.34 -1.64
CA PHE A 236 9.32 15.60 -0.65
C PHE A 236 9.71 15.11 0.75
N MET A 237 10.28 13.90 0.83
CA MET A 237 10.79 13.31 2.08
C MET A 237 11.95 14.11 2.68
N ARG A 238 12.88 14.58 1.84
CA ARG A 238 14.02 15.40 2.27
C ARG A 238 13.58 16.75 2.83
N GLN A 239 12.54 17.35 2.26
CA GLN A 239 12.01 18.63 2.71
C GLN A 239 11.15 18.53 3.98
N ALA A 240 10.67 17.34 4.31
CA ALA A 240 9.99 17.10 5.57
C ALA A 240 11.00 17.05 6.72
N GLY A 241 10.67 17.64 7.87
CA GLY A 241 11.47 17.46 9.08
C GLY A 241 11.50 16.00 9.52
N GLU A 242 12.55 15.61 10.23
CA GLU A 242 12.87 14.21 10.59
C GLU A 242 11.70 13.47 11.25
N ASN A 243 10.88 14.16 12.04
CA ASN A 243 9.74 13.60 12.77
C ASN A 243 8.40 14.21 12.34
N GLU A 244 8.37 14.93 11.22
CA GLU A 244 7.20 15.67 10.75
C GLU A 244 6.51 15.00 9.55
N LEU A 245 7.06 13.89 9.05
CA LEU A 245 6.50 13.12 7.95
C LEU A 245 5.63 11.96 8.46
N ALA A 246 4.42 11.82 7.91
CA ALA A 246 3.62 10.62 8.06
C ALA A 246 3.14 10.07 6.71
N ILE A 247 3.09 8.74 6.61
CA ILE A 247 2.37 8.04 5.55
C ILE A 247 0.91 7.89 5.96
N VAL A 248 -0.02 8.23 5.08
CA VAL A 248 -1.45 7.93 5.23
C VAL A 248 -1.87 7.05 4.07
N THR A 249 -2.44 5.89 4.34
CA THR A 249 -2.77 4.93 3.28
C THR A 249 -4.11 4.26 3.48
N ASP A 250 -4.86 4.16 2.37
CA ASP A 250 -6.15 3.47 2.28
C ASP A 250 -6.13 2.45 1.13
N PRO A 251 -5.41 1.33 1.31
CA PRO A 251 -5.23 0.36 0.25
C PRO A 251 -6.51 -0.47 0.03
N PRO A 252 -6.71 -1.04 -1.17
CA PRO A 252 -7.84 -1.92 -1.43
C PRO A 252 -7.95 -3.05 -0.39
N PHE A 253 -9.09 -3.18 0.28
CA PHE A 253 -9.28 -4.14 1.40
C PHE A 253 -9.10 -5.60 1.03
N GLY A 254 -9.33 -5.92 -0.24
CA GLY A 254 -9.00 -7.25 -0.72
C GLY A 254 -7.52 -7.55 -0.51
N GLY A 255 -6.65 -6.55 -0.72
CA GLY A 255 -5.18 -6.55 -0.80
C GLY A 255 -4.47 -7.53 0.15
N ARG A 256 -3.34 -8.09 -0.29
CA ARG A 256 -2.43 -8.78 0.64
C ARG A 256 -1.76 -7.69 1.49
N ALA A 257 -1.63 -7.89 2.80
CA ALA A 257 -0.96 -6.92 3.66
C ALA A 257 0.55 -6.96 3.51
N GLU A 258 1.11 -8.14 3.26
CA GLU A 258 2.56 -8.35 3.25
C GLU A 258 3.28 -7.44 2.23
N PRO A 259 2.80 -7.29 0.97
CA PRO A 259 3.44 -6.37 0.02
C PRO A 259 3.29 -4.87 0.37
N LEU A 260 2.22 -4.48 1.06
CA LEU A 260 2.06 -3.11 1.54
C LEU A 260 3.07 -2.78 2.64
N VAL A 261 3.25 -3.72 3.58
CA VAL A 261 4.28 -3.59 4.62
C VAL A 261 5.68 -3.49 4.03
N TYR A 262 5.99 -4.26 2.98
CA TYR A 262 7.24 -4.08 2.22
C TYR A 262 7.39 -2.65 1.72
N THR A 263 6.35 -2.08 1.09
CA THR A 263 6.38 -0.68 0.62
C THR A 263 6.62 0.30 1.77
N PHE A 264 5.93 0.16 2.91
CA PHE A 264 6.13 1.05 4.06
C PHE A 264 7.55 0.96 4.61
N GLN A 265 8.12 -0.25 4.69
CA GLN A 265 9.51 -0.45 5.13
C GLN A 265 10.51 0.16 4.15
N ARG A 266 10.28 0.06 2.83
CA ARG A 266 11.13 0.70 1.83
C ARG A 266 11.11 2.22 1.95
N LEU A 267 9.94 2.80 2.14
CA LEU A 267 9.78 4.25 2.35
C LEU A 267 10.43 4.70 3.68
N ASP A 268 10.32 3.91 4.74
CA ASP A 268 11.00 4.16 6.02
C ASP A 268 12.53 4.16 5.88
N VAL A 269 13.08 3.21 5.11
CA VAL A 269 14.52 3.15 4.77
C VAL A 269 14.94 4.39 3.99
N PHE A 270 14.22 4.76 2.93
CA PHE A 270 14.55 5.96 2.15
C PHE A 270 14.54 7.22 3.02
N HIS A 271 13.55 7.37 3.90
CA HIS A 271 13.49 8.51 4.80
C HIS A 271 14.62 8.50 5.83
N LYS A 272 15.02 7.33 6.35
CA LYS A 272 16.17 7.19 7.27
C LYS A 272 17.51 7.48 6.58
N GLU A 273 17.67 7.13 5.31
CA GLU A 273 18.85 7.47 4.51
C GLU A 273 18.96 8.99 4.28
N LEU A 274 17.83 9.67 4.10
CA LEU A 274 17.76 11.13 3.94
C LEU A 274 17.95 11.88 5.27
N HIS A 275 17.54 11.26 6.39
CA HIS A 275 17.63 11.81 7.74
C HIS A 275 18.33 10.82 8.70
N PRO A 276 19.67 10.72 8.67
CA PRO A 276 20.42 9.71 9.43
C PRO A 276 20.22 9.79 10.94
N ASP A 277 19.93 10.98 11.48
CA ASP A 277 19.75 11.22 12.92
C ASP A 277 18.33 10.90 13.42
N ARG A 278 17.38 10.66 12.51
CA ARG A 278 15.98 10.36 12.84
C ARG A 278 15.87 9.11 13.72
N ASN A 279 15.34 9.26 14.93
CA ASN A 279 15.10 8.13 15.82
C ASN A 279 13.69 7.56 15.66
N GLY A 280 13.58 6.23 15.55
CA GLY A 280 12.30 5.53 15.43
C GLY A 280 11.87 5.24 13.99
N ALA A 281 10.68 4.64 13.85
CA ALA A 281 10.08 4.32 12.56
C ALA A 281 9.29 5.52 12.00
N LEU A 282 9.18 5.61 10.68
CA LEU A 282 8.40 6.62 9.99
C LEU A 282 6.94 6.50 10.42
N SER A 283 6.32 7.63 10.78
CA SER A 283 4.93 7.68 11.22
C SER A 283 4.00 7.14 10.12
N LEU A 284 3.08 6.26 10.49
CA LEU A 284 2.18 5.58 9.56
C LEU A 284 0.76 5.58 10.12
N MET A 285 -0.21 5.95 9.29
CA MET A 285 -1.63 5.68 9.47
C MET A 285 -2.12 4.79 8.34
N TRP A 286 -2.35 3.52 8.65
CA TRP A 286 -2.89 2.52 7.75
C TRP A 286 -4.38 2.31 8.04
N ILE A 287 -5.22 2.80 7.14
CA ILE A 287 -6.66 2.65 7.22
C ILE A 287 -7.05 1.27 6.69
N PHE A 288 -7.64 0.42 7.54
CA PHE A 288 -7.97 -0.95 7.17
C PHE A 288 -9.07 -1.55 8.07
N PRO A 289 -9.76 -2.64 7.66
CA PRO A 289 -10.81 -3.24 8.47
C PRO A 289 -10.28 -3.86 9.77
N TYR A 290 -10.95 -3.62 10.91
CA TYR A 290 -10.49 -4.07 12.24
C TYR A 290 -10.26 -5.58 12.34
N PHE A 291 -11.00 -6.39 11.58
CA PHE A 291 -10.89 -7.84 11.63
C PHE A 291 -9.60 -8.38 10.97
N MET A 292 -8.86 -7.52 10.27
CA MET A 292 -7.56 -7.83 9.67
C MET A 292 -6.38 -7.53 10.61
N GLU A 293 -6.63 -6.98 11.80
CA GLU A 293 -5.63 -6.70 12.82
C GLU A 293 -4.66 -7.87 13.08
N PRO A 294 -5.09 -9.15 13.20
CA PRO A 294 -4.15 -10.24 13.42
C PRO A 294 -3.13 -10.46 12.29
N MET A 295 -3.45 -10.04 11.07
CA MET A 295 -2.55 -10.11 9.91
C MET A 295 -1.63 -8.88 9.87
N ILE A 296 -2.17 -7.70 10.20
CA ILE A 296 -1.38 -6.46 10.31
C ILE A 296 -0.32 -6.61 11.39
N LEU A 297 -0.68 -7.05 12.59
CA LEU A 297 0.26 -7.23 13.70
C LEU A 297 1.29 -8.33 13.44
N ASP A 298 0.93 -9.36 12.66
CA ASP A 298 1.88 -10.41 12.26
C ASP A 298 2.95 -9.88 11.28
N SER A 299 2.58 -8.87 10.47
CA SER A 299 3.47 -8.26 9.47
C SER A 299 4.20 -7.03 10.01
N ASN A 300 3.57 -6.28 10.92
CA ASN A 300 4.10 -5.08 11.56
C ASN A 300 3.63 -5.02 13.04
N PRO A 301 4.38 -5.64 13.97
CA PRO A 301 3.98 -5.76 15.38
C PRO A 301 3.92 -4.43 16.16
N SER A 302 4.55 -3.37 15.64
CA SER A 302 4.59 -2.06 16.31
C SER A 302 3.28 -1.26 16.21
N MET A 303 2.33 -1.74 15.40
CA MET A 303 1.10 -1.03 15.13
C MET A 303 0.10 -1.18 16.28
N SER A 304 -0.66 -0.12 16.53
CA SER A 304 -1.81 -0.10 17.42
C SER A 304 -3.05 0.30 16.64
N MET A 305 -4.20 -0.27 17.00
CA MET A 305 -5.49 0.08 16.38
C MET A 305 -6.19 1.16 17.20
N LEU A 306 -6.50 2.29 16.56
CA LEU A 306 -7.33 3.34 17.14
C LEU A 306 -8.81 2.94 17.11
N ASP A 307 -9.61 3.50 18.01
CA ASP A 307 -11.03 3.20 18.09
C ASP A 307 -11.88 4.01 17.09
N TYR A 308 -11.26 4.95 16.37
CA TYR A 308 -11.93 5.81 15.40
C TYR A 308 -12.52 5.00 14.23
N LYS A 309 -13.81 5.15 14.02
CA LYS A 309 -14.57 4.51 12.95
C LYS A 309 -14.49 5.36 11.70
N VAL A 310 -13.68 4.92 10.74
CA VAL A 310 -13.49 5.65 9.48
C VAL A 310 -14.68 5.41 8.56
N ASP A 311 -15.38 6.48 8.21
CA ASP A 311 -16.54 6.43 7.31
C ASP A 311 -16.21 6.87 5.88
N TYR A 312 -16.99 6.34 4.94
CA TYR A 312 -16.82 6.54 3.50
C TYR A 312 -18.14 6.97 2.84
N ASP A 313 -18.07 7.88 1.85
CA ASP A 313 -19.26 8.39 1.17
C ASP A 313 -19.84 7.37 0.18
N ASN A 314 -19.00 6.58 -0.47
CA ASN A 314 -19.39 5.71 -1.58
C ASN A 314 -19.52 4.22 -1.21
N HIS A 315 -19.64 3.88 0.08
CA HIS A 315 -19.84 2.48 0.48
C HIS A 315 -20.94 2.28 1.54
N PRO A 316 -22.06 1.61 1.21
CA PRO A 316 -23.23 1.53 2.10
C PRO A 316 -22.93 0.80 3.42
N LEU A 317 -22.00 -0.17 3.43
CA LEU A 317 -21.63 -0.88 4.67
C LEU A 317 -20.63 -0.11 5.55
N PHE A 318 -20.06 1.01 5.05
CA PHE A 318 -19.06 1.82 5.73
C PHE A 318 -19.54 3.26 6.00
N GLN A 319 -20.86 3.46 5.99
CA GLN A 319 -21.52 4.69 6.41
C GLN A 319 -22.08 4.56 7.84
N GLN A 320 -22.22 5.69 8.54
CA GLN A 320 -23.10 5.78 9.72
C GLN A 320 -24.52 6.21 9.28
N GLY A 321 -25.53 5.86 10.07
CA GLY A 321 -26.93 6.23 9.85
C GLY A 321 -27.83 5.06 9.45
N HIS A 322 -29.08 5.35 9.08
CA HIS A 322 -30.14 4.34 8.84
C HIS A 322 -29.81 3.33 7.72
N LYS A 323 -28.98 3.72 6.74
CA LYS A 323 -28.50 2.84 5.65
C LYS A 323 -27.16 2.16 5.96
N GLY A 324 -26.51 2.58 7.05
CA GLY A 324 -25.20 2.11 7.49
C GLY A 324 -25.27 0.85 8.35
N ARG A 325 -24.10 0.32 8.72
CA ARG A 325 -24.03 -0.81 9.68
C ARG A 325 -24.52 -0.36 11.05
N LYS A 326 -25.26 -1.25 11.74
CA LYS A 326 -25.80 -1.04 13.09
C LYS A 326 -24.76 -0.56 14.13
N TYR A 327 -23.49 -0.92 13.96
CA TYR A 327 -22.42 -0.58 14.92
C TYR A 327 -21.32 0.30 14.29
N GLY A 328 -21.66 1.02 13.21
CA GLY A 328 -20.75 1.87 12.44
C GLY A 328 -19.84 1.10 11.48
N SER A 329 -18.97 1.85 10.80
CA SER A 329 -17.99 1.30 9.86
C SER A 329 -17.10 0.24 10.53
N PRO A 330 -16.70 -0.84 9.83
CA PRO A 330 -15.69 -1.79 10.31
C PRO A 330 -14.25 -1.32 10.07
N VAL A 331 -14.05 -0.15 9.45
CA VAL A 331 -12.72 0.36 9.12
C VAL A 331 -12.16 1.19 10.28
N ARG A 332 -10.88 0.96 10.60
CA ARG A 332 -10.14 1.62 11.68
C ARG A 332 -8.80 2.13 11.16
N ILE A 333 -8.10 2.88 12.00
CA ILE A 333 -6.74 3.35 11.74
C ILE A 333 -5.77 2.48 12.53
N PHE A 334 -4.81 1.88 11.86
CA PHE A 334 -3.65 1.21 12.45
C PHE A 334 -2.44 2.14 12.37
N THR A 335 -1.77 2.38 13.48
CA THR A 335 -0.68 3.36 13.54
C THR A 335 0.39 2.99 14.54
N ASN A 336 1.63 3.39 14.22
CA ASN A 336 2.78 3.38 15.14
C ASN A 336 2.96 4.72 15.87
N ILE A 337 2.13 5.73 15.59
CA ILE A 337 2.08 6.96 16.37
C ILE A 337 1.40 6.67 17.71
N LEU A 338 1.94 7.24 18.79
CA LEU A 338 1.42 7.02 20.13
C LEU A 338 -0.08 7.44 20.21
N PRO A 339 -1.01 6.55 20.59
CA PRO A 339 -2.44 6.85 20.60
C PRO A 339 -2.85 8.04 21.50
N SER A 340 -2.08 8.36 22.54
CA SER A 340 -2.32 9.54 23.38
C SER A 340 -2.15 10.87 22.63
N LYS A 341 -1.35 10.89 21.56
CA LYS A 341 -1.12 12.06 20.70
C LYS A 341 -2.17 12.25 19.61
N LEU A 342 -3.15 11.34 19.51
CA LEU A 342 -4.12 11.29 18.42
C LEU A 342 -5.54 11.52 18.99
N PRO A 343 -5.93 12.79 19.21
CA PRO A 343 -7.24 13.11 19.75
C PRO A 343 -8.35 12.70 18.79
N LEU A 344 -9.40 12.09 19.34
CA LEU A 344 -10.61 11.75 18.60
C LEU A 344 -11.72 12.76 18.94
N PRO A 345 -12.61 13.08 17.99
CA PRO A 345 -13.62 14.12 18.17
C PRO A 345 -14.64 13.75 19.24
N GLU A 346 -14.70 14.52 20.33
CA GLU A 346 -15.66 14.28 21.43
C GLU A 346 -17.11 14.43 20.96
N GLU A 347 -17.35 15.36 20.05
CA GLU A 347 -18.64 15.62 19.41
C GLU A 347 -19.18 14.41 18.62
N GLU A 348 -18.32 13.48 18.21
CA GLU A 348 -18.69 12.22 17.57
C GLU A 348 -18.86 11.06 18.58
N GLY A 349 -18.78 11.34 19.89
CA GLY A 349 -18.97 10.36 20.95
C GLY A 349 -17.71 9.59 21.34
N TYR A 350 -16.53 10.17 21.13
CA TYR A 350 -15.27 9.64 21.66
C TYR A 350 -14.90 10.30 22.99
N ARG A 351 -14.06 9.64 23.78
CA ARG A 351 -13.57 10.11 25.07
C ARG A 351 -12.15 9.62 25.31
N PHE A 352 -11.38 10.34 26.12
CA PHE A 352 -10.11 9.82 26.61
C PHE A 352 -10.32 8.75 27.69
N CYS A 353 -9.46 7.73 27.71
CA CYS A 353 -9.43 6.72 28.76
C CYS A 353 -8.10 6.81 29.51
N ASP A 354 -8.12 7.37 30.71
CA ASP A 354 -6.91 7.62 31.52
C ASP A 354 -6.11 6.35 31.80
N PHE A 355 -6.80 5.23 32.09
CA PHE A 355 -6.14 3.94 32.37
C PHE A 355 -5.37 3.34 31.17
N CYS A 356 -5.76 3.68 29.95
CA CYS A 356 -5.13 3.16 28.73
C CYS A 356 -4.33 4.22 27.98
N GLU A 357 -4.36 5.47 28.46
CA GLU A 357 -3.78 6.65 27.83
C GLU A 357 -4.09 6.75 26.33
N LYS A 358 -5.36 6.52 25.98
CA LYS A 358 -5.81 6.58 24.58
C LYS A 358 -7.27 7.00 24.46
N TRP A 359 -7.60 7.55 23.31
CA TRP A 359 -8.96 7.88 22.93
C TRP A 359 -9.74 6.62 22.53
N VAL A 360 -10.95 6.51 23.04
CA VAL A 360 -11.84 5.36 22.83
C VAL A 360 -13.26 5.84 22.57
N SER A 361 -14.04 5.01 21.89
CA SER A 361 -15.46 5.26 21.69
C SER A 361 -16.22 5.13 23.02
N SER A 362 -17.31 5.89 23.18
CA SER A 362 -18.06 5.94 24.46
C SER A 362 -18.60 4.58 24.90
N GLU A 363 -18.97 3.70 23.96
CA GLU A 363 -19.39 2.32 24.24
C GLU A 363 -18.25 1.36 24.63
N ASN A 364 -16.99 1.71 24.32
CA ASN A 364 -15.83 0.90 24.63
C ASN A 364 -15.43 1.15 26.08
N LYS A 365 -15.99 0.32 26.97
CA LYS A 365 -15.72 0.39 28.40
C LYS A 365 -14.38 -0.28 28.73
N HIS A 366 -13.61 0.35 29.61
CA HIS A 366 -12.37 -0.22 30.11
C HIS A 366 -12.68 -1.48 30.91
N CYS A 367 -12.00 -2.58 30.60
CA CYS A 367 -12.09 -3.80 31.39
C CYS A 367 -10.92 -3.84 32.38
N PHE A 368 -11.19 -3.62 33.66
CA PHE A 368 -10.18 -3.65 34.72
C PHE A 368 -9.51 -5.03 34.90
N LYS A 369 -10.19 -6.12 34.54
CA LYS A 369 -9.60 -7.47 34.57
C LYS A 369 -8.60 -7.72 33.43
N CYS A 370 -8.78 -7.05 32.29
CA CYS A 370 -7.87 -7.11 31.16
C CYS A 370 -6.90 -5.92 31.10
N SER A 371 -7.07 -4.93 31.99
CA SER A 371 -6.39 -3.63 31.96
C SER A 371 -6.42 -2.97 30.58
N SER A 372 -7.56 -3.05 29.87
CA SER A 372 -7.65 -2.60 28.48
C SER A 372 -9.07 -2.25 28.04
N CYS A 373 -9.19 -1.28 27.13
CA CYS A 373 -10.40 -1.04 26.34
C CYS A 373 -10.39 -1.97 25.12
N THR A 374 -11.17 -3.05 25.21
CA THR A 374 -11.03 -4.22 24.30
C THR A 374 -12.05 -4.29 23.17
N SER A 375 -13.09 -3.45 23.18
CA SER A 375 -14.08 -3.48 22.09
C SER A 375 -13.45 -3.05 20.77
N LYS A 376 -13.91 -3.68 19.69
CA LYS A 376 -13.44 -3.41 18.32
C LYS A 376 -14.57 -3.13 17.35
N ASP A 377 -15.79 -3.61 17.64
CA ASP A 377 -16.91 -3.60 16.69
C ASP A 377 -18.08 -2.70 17.11
N GLY A 378 -17.85 -1.76 18.03
CA GLY A 378 -18.88 -0.81 18.49
C GLY A 378 -19.88 -1.37 19.51
N ARG A 379 -19.62 -2.54 20.08
CA ARG A 379 -20.42 -3.12 21.18
C ARG A 379 -19.64 -3.07 22.48
N THR A 380 -20.30 -2.92 23.62
CA THR A 380 -19.63 -3.13 24.90
C THR A 380 -19.31 -4.63 25.09
N TYR A 381 -18.02 -4.96 25.07
CA TYR A 381 -17.56 -6.33 25.28
C TYR A 381 -17.74 -6.76 26.74
N VAL A 382 -17.90 -8.06 26.95
CA VAL A 382 -18.02 -8.67 28.28
C VAL A 382 -16.80 -9.52 28.58
N HIS A 383 -16.29 -9.45 29.81
CA HIS A 383 -15.16 -10.27 30.23
C HIS A 383 -15.62 -11.71 30.50
N CYS A 384 -14.91 -12.69 29.94
CA CYS A 384 -15.08 -14.09 30.29
C CYS A 384 -13.93 -14.54 31.20
N ASP A 385 -14.21 -14.78 32.48
CA ASP A 385 -13.20 -15.18 33.47
C ASP A 385 -12.52 -16.50 33.10
N ARG A 386 -13.27 -17.45 32.54
CA ARG A 386 -12.72 -18.76 32.13
C ARG A 386 -11.77 -18.68 30.95
N CYS A 387 -11.96 -17.70 30.06
CA CYS A 387 -11.05 -17.48 28.95
C CYS A 387 -10.02 -16.37 29.25
N ALA A 388 -10.11 -15.73 30.42
CA ALA A 388 -9.32 -14.57 30.81
C ALA A 388 -9.25 -13.48 29.73
N ARG A 389 -10.37 -13.24 29.03
CA ARG A 389 -10.43 -12.24 27.94
C ARG A 389 -11.82 -11.69 27.74
N CYS A 390 -11.87 -10.47 27.22
CA CYS A 390 -13.10 -9.87 26.73
C CYS A 390 -13.53 -10.46 25.38
N VAL A 391 -14.84 -10.65 25.23
CA VAL A 391 -15.49 -11.19 24.04
C VAL A 391 -16.74 -10.36 23.70
N LYS A 392 -17.26 -10.55 22.49
CA LYS A 392 -18.51 -9.91 22.07
C LYS A 392 -19.64 -10.34 23.02
N PRO A 393 -20.61 -9.47 23.32
CA PRO A 393 -21.72 -9.79 24.22
C PRO A 393 -22.59 -10.96 23.75
N SER A 394 -22.60 -11.24 22.43
CA SER A 394 -23.31 -12.39 21.87
C SER A 394 -22.57 -13.72 22.03
N TRP A 395 -21.33 -13.73 22.52
CA TRP A 395 -20.53 -14.95 22.68
C TRP A 395 -20.68 -15.51 24.09
N LYS A 396 -20.76 -16.84 24.22
CA LYS A 396 -20.83 -17.57 25.49
C LYS A 396 -19.70 -18.58 25.59
N HIS A 397 -19.21 -18.83 26.81
CA HIS A 397 -18.17 -19.84 27.04
C HIS A 397 -18.75 -21.24 26.88
N CYS A 398 -18.24 -21.99 25.90
CA CYS A 398 -18.58 -23.39 25.71
C CYS A 398 -17.67 -24.28 26.57
N LYS A 399 -18.26 -25.15 27.39
CA LYS A 399 -17.52 -26.07 28.28
C LYS A 399 -16.74 -27.12 27.49
N GLU A 400 -17.32 -27.66 26.43
CA GLU A 400 -16.70 -28.71 25.60
C GLU A 400 -15.55 -28.14 24.76
N CYS A 401 -15.79 -27.02 24.07
CA CYS A 401 -14.76 -26.37 23.26
C CYS A 401 -13.71 -25.61 24.09
N LYS A 402 -13.94 -25.42 25.40
CA LYS A 402 -13.10 -24.64 26.33
C LYS A 402 -12.76 -23.22 25.83
N ARG A 403 -13.70 -22.60 25.10
CA ARG A 403 -13.53 -21.27 24.52
C ARG A 403 -14.87 -20.56 24.36
N CYS A 404 -14.85 -19.24 24.23
CA CYS A 404 -16.05 -18.49 23.88
C CYS A 404 -16.41 -18.69 22.40
N CYS A 405 -17.69 -18.92 22.14
CA CYS A 405 -18.25 -19.15 20.81
C CYS A 405 -19.63 -18.48 20.68
N LEU A 406 -20.17 -18.41 19.46
CA LEU A 406 -21.58 -18.09 19.28
C LEU A 406 -22.48 -19.20 19.87
N PRO A 407 -23.69 -18.88 20.35
CA PRO A 407 -24.54 -19.87 21.03
C PRO A 407 -24.92 -21.07 20.16
N ASP A 408 -25.01 -20.88 18.85
CA ASP A 408 -25.39 -21.84 17.80
C ASP A 408 -24.20 -22.56 17.15
N HIS A 409 -22.98 -22.41 17.70
CA HIS A 409 -21.81 -23.14 17.21
C HIS A 409 -21.95 -24.65 17.39
N LYS A 410 -21.34 -25.42 16.48
CA LYS A 410 -21.16 -26.87 16.63
C LYS A 410 -19.81 -27.17 17.24
N CYS A 411 -19.80 -27.97 18.30
CA CYS A 411 -18.56 -28.43 18.93
C CYS A 411 -17.77 -29.34 17.96
N GLY A 412 -16.44 -29.22 17.96
CA GLY A 412 -15.56 -30.04 17.11
C GLY A 412 -15.32 -29.51 15.68
N ASP A 413 -16.17 -28.62 15.16
CA ASP A 413 -16.03 -28.06 13.80
C ASP A 413 -14.79 -27.16 13.67
N PHE A 414 -14.39 -26.50 14.76
CA PHE A 414 -13.20 -25.66 14.74
C PHE A 414 -11.93 -26.48 14.89
N LYS A 415 -11.24 -26.66 13.76
CA LYS A 415 -9.85 -27.14 13.73
C LYS A 415 -8.94 -25.91 13.64
N PRO A 416 -8.08 -25.64 14.65
CA PRO A 416 -7.09 -24.57 14.55
C PRO A 416 -6.25 -24.81 13.29
N ALA A 417 -6.01 -23.77 12.49
CA ALA A 417 -5.09 -23.87 11.37
C ALA A 417 -3.73 -24.40 11.87
N GLY A 418 -3.16 -25.35 11.14
CA GLY A 418 -1.81 -25.85 11.42
C GLY A 418 -0.78 -24.75 11.20
N CYS A 419 0.27 -24.74 12.00
CA CYS A 419 1.43 -23.89 11.81
C CYS A 419 2.01 -24.08 10.40
N PHE A 420 2.27 -23.01 9.66
CA PHE A 420 2.83 -23.11 8.29
C PHE A 420 4.25 -23.70 8.23
N LEU A 421 4.95 -23.81 9.36
CA LEU A 421 6.31 -24.37 9.41
C LEU A 421 6.29 -25.86 9.76
N CYS A 422 5.57 -26.24 10.83
CA CYS A 422 5.60 -27.61 11.34
C CYS A 422 4.29 -28.39 11.13
N HIS A 423 3.29 -27.73 10.55
CA HIS A 423 1.94 -28.25 10.31
C HIS A 423 1.16 -28.71 11.56
N LYS A 424 1.72 -28.52 12.76
CA LYS A 424 1.04 -28.82 14.03
C LYS A 424 0.03 -27.73 14.37
N PRO A 425 -1.15 -28.08 14.93
CA PRO A 425 -2.15 -27.11 15.35
C PRO A 425 -1.68 -26.29 16.55
N GLY A 426 -2.36 -25.17 16.80
CA GLY A 426 -2.27 -24.43 18.07
C GLY A 426 -1.25 -23.30 18.13
N HIS A 427 -0.50 -23.02 17.06
CA HIS A 427 0.43 -21.88 16.98
C HIS A 427 0.65 -21.43 15.54
N LYS A 428 1.05 -20.17 15.34
CA LYS A 428 1.43 -19.64 14.01
C LYS A 428 2.90 -19.93 13.69
N LYS A 429 3.33 -19.76 12.42
CA LYS A 429 4.74 -19.92 12.00
C LYS A 429 5.72 -19.12 12.87
N ASN A 430 5.32 -17.91 13.28
CA ASN A 430 6.17 -17.00 14.05
C ASN A 430 6.35 -17.42 15.51
N GLU A 431 5.47 -18.29 15.99
CA GLU A 431 5.49 -18.87 17.34
C GLU A 431 5.93 -20.34 17.28
N CYS A 432 6.51 -20.79 16.15
CA CYS A 432 6.82 -22.18 15.96
C CYS A 432 8.07 -22.60 16.75
N PRO A 433 7.99 -23.62 17.60
CA PRO A 433 9.14 -24.13 18.37
C PRO A 433 10.28 -24.65 17.49
N ILE A 434 10.01 -24.96 16.22
CA ILE A 434 11.03 -25.40 15.26
C ILE A 434 11.79 -24.19 14.68
N ARG A 435 11.18 -22.99 14.68
CA ARG A 435 11.80 -21.78 14.13
C ARG A 435 13.06 -21.39 14.91
N THR A 436 13.06 -21.53 16.23
CA THR A 436 14.22 -21.23 17.09
C THR A 436 15.44 -22.11 16.80
N ASN A 437 15.25 -23.32 16.26
CA ASN A 437 16.36 -24.22 15.94
C ASN A 437 16.96 -23.98 14.53
N SER A 438 16.36 -23.11 13.72
CA SER A 438 16.82 -22.83 12.34
C SER A 438 17.72 -21.59 12.21
N GLU A 439 17.73 -20.70 13.21
CA GLU A 439 18.55 -19.48 13.20
C GLU A 439 20.05 -19.79 13.37
N ASP A 440 20.41 -20.94 13.93
CA ASP A 440 21.80 -21.40 14.05
C ASP A 440 22.41 -21.80 12.70
N ALA A 441 21.60 -22.21 11.72
CA ALA A 441 22.07 -22.60 10.39
C ALA A 441 22.25 -21.41 9.43
N ASP A 442 21.35 -20.42 9.48
CA ASP A 442 21.42 -19.23 8.61
C ASP A 442 22.48 -18.21 9.04
N SER A 443 22.80 -18.15 10.34
CA SER A 443 23.87 -17.31 10.89
C SER A 443 25.26 -17.73 10.39
N ALA A 444 25.49 -19.04 10.23
CA ALA A 444 26.74 -19.58 9.67
C ALA A 444 26.91 -19.24 8.18
N ASN A 445 25.81 -19.13 7.43
CA ASN A 445 25.85 -18.83 5.99
C ASN A 445 26.08 -17.32 5.72
N ARG A 446 25.53 -16.44 6.56
CA ARG A 446 25.82 -14.98 6.51
C ARG A 446 27.28 -14.64 6.80
N GLN A 447 27.95 -15.40 7.68
CA GLN A 447 29.39 -15.22 7.94
C GLN A 447 30.28 -15.71 6.78
N ARG A 448 29.88 -16.77 6.06
CA ARG A 448 30.63 -17.27 4.89
C ARG A 448 30.57 -16.33 3.69
N VAL A 449 29.43 -15.67 3.44
CA VAL A 449 29.30 -14.68 2.35
C VAL A 449 30.08 -13.40 2.65
N ARG A 450 30.10 -12.92 3.91
CA ARG A 450 30.93 -11.77 4.31
C ARG A 450 32.45 -12.06 4.24
N LYS A 451 32.90 -13.28 4.50
CA LYS A 451 34.32 -13.67 4.34
C LYS A 451 34.76 -13.73 2.87
N LYS A 452 33.89 -14.13 1.94
CA LYS A 452 34.22 -14.17 0.50
C LYS A 452 34.38 -12.79 -0.12
N ILE A 453 33.61 -11.79 0.33
CA ILE A 453 33.70 -10.41 -0.16
C ILE A 453 34.96 -9.71 0.39
N LYS A 454 35.39 -10.03 1.62
CA LYS A 454 36.58 -9.40 2.24
C LYS A 454 37.92 -9.89 1.68
N VAL A 455 37.98 -11.09 1.08
CA VAL A 455 39.23 -11.64 0.51
C VAL A 455 39.52 -11.09 -0.90
N GLN A 456 38.53 -10.52 -1.60
CA GLN A 456 38.73 -9.90 -2.92
C GLN A 456 39.10 -8.40 -2.88
N SER A 457 39.16 -7.77 -1.70
CA SER A 457 39.40 -6.33 -1.55
C SER A 457 40.62 -5.97 -0.70
N SER A 458 41.57 -6.88 -0.47
CA SER A 458 42.81 -6.58 0.27
C SER A 458 44.02 -7.30 -0.32
N SER A 459 44.57 -6.71 -1.36
CA SER A 459 46.01 -6.77 -1.68
C SER A 459 46.36 -5.51 -2.45
N GLY A 460 46.66 -4.44 -1.71
CA GLY A 460 47.37 -3.27 -2.22
C GLY A 460 48.83 -3.30 -1.74
N GLU A 461 49.62 -2.39 -2.31
CA GLU A 461 51.06 -2.09 -2.12
C GLU A 461 51.97 -2.76 -3.16
N GLU A 462 52.90 -2.10 -3.85
CA GLU A 462 53.41 -0.72 -3.87
C GLU A 462 54.33 -0.56 -5.11
N GLY A 463 54.53 0.68 -5.61
CA GLY A 463 55.86 1.10 -6.10
C GLY A 463 56.19 1.16 -7.61
N LYS A 464 56.17 2.40 -8.15
CA LYS A 464 57.16 3.06 -9.05
C LYS A 464 57.55 2.45 -10.43
N THR A 465 57.40 3.26 -11.50
CA THR A 465 58.45 3.87 -12.36
C THR A 465 58.02 4.10 -13.82
N MET A 466 58.63 5.11 -14.46
CA MET A 466 58.43 5.63 -15.82
C MET A 466 58.64 4.59 -16.95
N GLY A 467 58.05 4.85 -18.13
CA GLY A 467 58.59 4.30 -19.39
C GLY A 467 57.70 4.47 -20.62
N LYS A 468 58.22 5.20 -21.62
CA LYS A 468 57.69 5.38 -22.98
C LYS A 468 57.58 4.05 -23.76
N HIS A 469 56.61 3.91 -24.67
CA HIS A 469 56.77 3.68 -26.13
C HIS A 469 55.57 3.01 -26.83
N ASN A 470 54.99 3.76 -27.78
CA ASN A 470 54.72 3.44 -29.20
C ASN A 470 54.09 2.12 -29.72
N PHE A 471 53.06 2.38 -30.55
CA PHE A 471 52.72 1.80 -31.88
C PHE A 471 52.16 0.37 -32.00
N GLY A 472 51.02 0.27 -32.70
CA GLY A 472 50.46 -0.99 -33.19
C GLY A 472 49.19 -0.82 -34.04
N LYS A 473 49.37 -0.35 -35.27
CA LYS A 473 48.39 -0.15 -36.36
C LYS A 473 47.56 -1.39 -36.74
N ARG A 474 46.46 -1.10 -37.49
CA ARG A 474 45.71 -1.89 -38.52
C ARG A 474 44.61 -2.83 -38.02
N LYS A 475 43.53 -3.09 -38.77
CA LYS A 475 42.75 -2.43 -39.84
C LYS A 475 41.54 -3.36 -40.06
N TYR A 476 40.36 -2.77 -40.23
CA TYR A 476 39.17 -3.27 -40.95
C TYR A 476 39.39 -4.43 -41.94
N GLN A 477 38.47 -5.40 -41.95
CA GLN A 477 37.95 -5.99 -43.18
C GLN A 477 36.47 -6.37 -43.04
N SER A 478 35.69 -5.80 -43.94
CA SER A 478 34.30 -6.09 -44.28
C SER A 478 34.16 -7.41 -45.05
N ASN A 479 33.01 -8.05 -44.97
CA ASN A 479 32.46 -8.79 -46.11
C ASN A 479 30.93 -8.81 -46.06
N GLU A 480 30.32 -8.07 -46.98
CA GLU A 480 28.97 -8.30 -47.49
C GLU A 480 28.98 -9.47 -48.48
N LYS A 481 27.92 -10.29 -48.50
CA LYS A 481 27.13 -10.54 -49.73
C LYS A 481 25.95 -11.51 -49.53
N ASN A 482 24.81 -11.04 -50.06
CA ASN A 482 23.78 -11.73 -50.86
C ASN A 482 22.70 -12.62 -50.20
N ILE A 483 21.54 -11.98 -49.99
CA ILE A 483 20.24 -12.18 -50.69
C ILE A 483 20.01 -13.56 -51.36
N LYS A 484 18.91 -14.23 -50.96
CA LYS A 484 17.98 -14.92 -51.89
C LYS A 484 16.57 -15.09 -51.30
N LYS A 485 15.58 -14.63 -52.07
CA LYS A 485 14.12 -14.83 -51.94
C LYS A 485 13.71 -16.28 -52.25
N ARG A 486 12.60 -16.74 -51.66
CA ARG A 486 11.48 -17.55 -52.23
C ARG A 486 10.43 -17.75 -51.12
N LYS A 487 9.24 -17.12 -51.16
CA LYS A 487 7.98 -17.62 -51.74
C LYS A 487 7.74 -19.11 -51.45
N VAL A 488 6.81 -19.44 -50.55
CA VAL A 488 5.36 -19.64 -50.79
C VAL A 488 4.61 -19.17 -49.54
#